data_AF-A0A942P2B3-F1
#
_entry.id   AF-A0A942P2B3-F1
#
_cell.length_a   1.000
_cell.length_b   1.000
_cell.length_c   1.000
_cell.angle_alpha   90.00
_cell.angle_beta   90.00
_cell.angle_gamma   90.00
#
_symmetry.space_group_name_H-M   'P 1'
#
loop_
_entity.id
_entity.type
_entity.pdbx_description
1 polymer ?
#
loop_
_entity_poly.entity_id
_entity_poly.type
_entity_poly.pdbx_seq_one_letter_code
_entity_poly.pdbx_strand_id
1 'polypeptide(L)'
;MKFKLSYLLAAAVIMVSCERKLRAPEIAGSGTSGLIGKWNLVSTGGSTLSSVEADILGDKIRIESKLTYTSSNPKGYYDITSSQLKAVNVSYDYSGTINLKTYENDVLQSEFDNPVPATPIGPSNEAASIKIVSADSMAFLNVSPVAVQGASGTFAAPTGCKYKIEGNKLTLTMKYGATTTTNTGGSPLVEKIYADVNIVLQKQ
;
A
#
# COMPACT_ATOMS: atom_id res chain seq x y z
N MET A 1 41.79 3.36 -51.30
CA MET A 1 43.09 4.06 -51.28
C MET A 1 42.85 5.55 -51.08
N LYS A 2 43.64 6.18 -50.20
CA LYS A 2 43.66 7.61 -49.76
C LYS A 2 42.76 8.00 -48.58
N PHE A 3 43.40 7.95 -47.41
CA PHE A 3 43.12 8.74 -46.21
C PHE A 3 43.08 10.25 -46.51
N LYS A 4 42.19 11.00 -45.84
CA LYS A 4 42.54 12.31 -45.28
C LYS A 4 41.96 12.47 -43.87
N LEU A 5 42.92 12.63 -42.96
CA LEU A 5 42.87 12.98 -41.56
C LEU A 5 42.46 14.45 -41.41
N SER A 6 41.57 14.77 -40.49
CA SER A 6 41.44 16.12 -39.92
C SER A 6 41.08 16.00 -38.45
N TYR A 7 42.04 16.39 -37.63
CA TYR A 7 41.98 16.57 -36.19
C TYR A 7 40.84 17.52 -35.80
N LEU A 8 40.12 17.20 -34.72
CA LEU A 8 39.69 18.26 -33.79
C LEU A 8 39.48 17.71 -32.37
N LEU A 9 40.38 18.18 -31.51
CA LEU A 9 40.25 18.49 -30.08
C LEU A 9 39.54 17.50 -29.13
N ALA A 10 40.38 16.89 -28.29
CA ALA A 10 40.02 16.40 -26.98
C ALA A 10 39.61 17.55 -26.04
N ALA A 11 38.49 17.38 -25.35
CA ALA A 11 38.18 18.07 -24.10
C ALA A 11 37.79 17.00 -23.08
N ALA A 12 38.77 16.58 -22.27
CA ALA A 12 38.57 15.72 -21.12
C ALA A 12 37.92 16.55 -20.01
N VAL A 13 36.60 16.44 -19.85
CA VAL A 13 35.90 16.92 -18.67
C VAL A 13 36.02 15.84 -17.59
N ILE A 14 37.03 15.98 -16.74
CA ILE A 14 37.13 15.19 -15.51
C ILE A 14 36.14 15.81 -14.52
N MET A 15 34.90 15.32 -14.50
CA MET A 15 33.99 15.57 -13.38
C MET A 15 34.49 14.74 -12.19
N VAL A 16 35.23 15.40 -11.30
CA VAL A 16 35.48 14.90 -9.95
C VAL A 16 34.13 14.88 -9.22
N SER A 17 33.45 13.75 -9.30
CA SER A 17 32.30 13.45 -8.45
C SER A 17 32.82 13.24 -7.04
N CYS A 18 32.65 14.28 -6.21
CA CYS A 18 32.81 14.15 -4.77
C CYS A 18 31.65 13.30 -4.27
N GLU A 19 31.86 11.99 -4.17
CA GLU A 19 30.96 11.10 -3.43
C GLU A 19 31.01 11.54 -1.96
N ARG A 20 30.09 12.43 -1.58
CA ARG A 20 29.77 12.65 -0.18
C ARG A 20 29.17 11.34 0.31
N LYS A 21 30.01 10.45 0.84
CA LYS A 21 29.62 9.31 1.67
C LYS A 21 28.83 9.86 2.86
N LEU A 22 27.54 10.04 2.67
CA LEU A 22 26.56 10.08 3.74
C LEU A 22 26.66 8.71 4.40
N ARG A 23 27.49 8.61 5.45
CA ARG A 23 27.33 7.55 6.43
C ARG A 23 25.91 7.71 6.96
N ALA A 24 25.03 6.81 6.54
CA ALA A 24 23.79 6.58 7.26
C ALA A 24 24.20 6.33 8.73
N PRO A 25 23.55 6.97 9.70
CA PRO A 25 23.77 6.59 11.09
C PRO A 25 23.47 5.09 11.20
N GLU A 26 24.46 4.32 11.63
CA GLU A 26 24.22 2.96 12.11
C GLU A 26 23.30 3.10 13.32
N ILE A 27 22.00 2.87 13.10
CA ILE A 27 21.08 2.61 14.19
C ILE A 27 21.53 1.28 14.76
N ALA A 28 22.23 1.33 15.90
CA ALA A 28 22.65 0.18 16.67
C ALA A 28 21.45 -0.76 16.84
N GLY A 29 21.57 -1.94 16.23
CA GLY A 29 20.55 -2.96 16.21
C GLY A 29 20.30 -3.52 17.60
N SER A 30 19.07 -3.34 18.09
CA SER A 30 18.55 -4.07 19.25
C SER A 30 17.08 -4.49 19.08
N GLY A 31 16.44 -4.22 17.94
CA GLY A 31 15.00 -4.43 17.74
C GLY A 31 14.59 -5.39 16.61
N THR A 32 15.53 -5.89 15.80
CA THR A 32 15.22 -6.61 14.54
C THR A 32 15.21 -8.14 14.67
N SER A 33 15.81 -8.72 15.72
CA SER A 33 15.90 -10.19 15.85
C SER A 33 14.53 -10.86 16.01
N GLY A 34 13.56 -10.15 16.59
CA GLY A 34 12.21 -10.66 16.78
C GLY A 34 11.41 -10.78 15.48
N LEU A 35 11.60 -9.84 14.56
CA LEU A 35 10.78 -9.66 13.35
C LEU A 35 11.14 -10.64 12.22
N ILE A 36 12.43 -10.95 12.07
CA ILE A 36 12.91 -11.83 11.01
C ILE A 36 12.41 -13.25 11.23
N GLY A 37 11.90 -13.87 10.16
CA GLY A 37 11.42 -15.24 10.16
C GLY A 37 10.13 -15.43 9.37
N LYS A 38 9.57 -16.64 9.51
CA LYS A 38 8.31 -17.02 8.87
C LYS A 38 7.15 -16.84 9.82
N TRP A 39 6.08 -16.25 9.31
CA TRP A 39 4.91 -15.86 10.07
C TRP A 39 3.63 -16.30 9.37
N ASN A 40 2.95 -17.30 9.92
CA ASN A 40 1.67 -17.77 9.41
C ASN A 40 0.62 -16.67 9.47
N LEU A 41 -0.18 -16.51 8.41
CA LEU A 41 -1.31 -15.60 8.44
C LEU A 41 -2.36 -16.12 9.42
N VAL A 42 -2.78 -15.29 10.37
CA VAL A 42 -3.86 -15.59 11.33
C VAL A 42 -5.12 -14.83 10.99
N SER A 43 -4.99 -13.56 10.62
CA SER A 43 -6.12 -12.76 10.15
C SER A 43 -5.64 -11.52 9.44
N THR A 44 -6.45 -11.01 8.53
CA THR A 44 -6.38 -9.66 8.02
C THR A 44 -7.75 -9.00 8.16
N GLY A 45 -7.79 -7.70 8.35
CA GLY A 45 -9.03 -6.96 8.46
C GLY A 45 -8.76 -5.48 8.47
N GLY A 46 -9.82 -4.69 8.36
CA GLY A 46 -9.65 -3.26 8.23
C GLY A 46 -10.87 -2.56 7.66
N SER A 47 -10.62 -1.37 7.16
CA SER A 47 -11.62 -0.60 6.44
C SER A 47 -11.03 0.12 5.25
N THR A 48 -11.78 0.15 4.16
CA THR A 48 -11.50 0.96 2.98
C THR A 48 -12.62 1.97 2.82
N LEU A 49 -12.27 3.24 2.73
CA LEU A 49 -13.15 4.35 2.35
C LEU A 49 -12.80 4.77 0.93
N SER A 50 -13.78 4.82 0.05
CA SER A 50 -13.69 5.50 -1.25
C SER A 50 -14.69 6.65 -1.28
N SER A 51 -14.29 7.77 -1.86
CA SER A 51 -15.16 8.93 -2.09
C SER A 51 -14.96 9.41 -3.51
N VAL A 52 -16.03 9.49 -4.28
CA VAL A 52 -16.04 10.03 -5.63
C VAL A 52 -16.91 11.27 -5.64
N GLU A 53 -16.38 12.37 -6.15
CA GLU A 53 -17.06 13.67 -6.23
C GLU A 53 -17.02 14.20 -7.66
N ALA A 54 -18.15 14.71 -8.14
CA ALA A 54 -18.32 15.31 -9.46
C ALA A 54 -19.17 16.58 -9.36
N ASP A 55 -18.88 17.57 -10.21
CA ASP A 55 -19.77 18.70 -10.50
C ASP A 55 -20.53 18.42 -11.80
N ILE A 56 -21.84 18.26 -11.67
CA ILE A 56 -22.75 18.01 -12.79
C ILE A 56 -23.70 19.19 -12.87
N LEU A 57 -23.48 20.05 -13.87
CA LEU A 57 -24.34 21.22 -14.15
C LEU A 57 -24.48 22.19 -12.95
N GLY A 58 -23.46 22.29 -12.10
CA GLY A 58 -23.47 23.14 -10.91
C GLY A 58 -23.91 22.42 -9.63
N ASP A 59 -24.41 21.18 -9.74
CA ASP A 59 -24.70 20.34 -8.58
C ASP A 59 -23.52 19.45 -8.24
N LYS A 60 -23.07 19.52 -6.99
CA LYS A 60 -21.99 18.71 -6.46
C LYS A 60 -22.53 17.37 -5.99
N ILE A 61 -22.27 16.31 -6.75
CA ILE A 61 -22.64 14.95 -6.39
C ILE A 61 -21.43 14.25 -5.77
N ARG A 62 -21.61 13.67 -4.59
CA ARG A 62 -20.57 12.91 -3.90
C ARG A 62 -21.09 11.58 -3.42
N ILE A 63 -20.39 10.50 -3.76
CA ILE A 63 -20.70 9.14 -3.30
C ILE A 63 -19.55 8.67 -2.43
N GLU A 64 -19.85 8.22 -1.22
CA GLU A 64 -18.89 7.60 -0.32
C GLU A 64 -19.24 6.13 -0.13
N SER A 65 -18.25 5.25 -0.25
CA SER A 65 -18.39 3.85 0.10
C SER A 65 -17.36 3.47 1.16
N LYS A 66 -17.81 2.88 2.26
CA LYS A 66 -16.95 2.38 3.32
C LYS A 66 -17.16 0.89 3.49
N LEU A 67 -16.17 0.10 3.08
CA LEU A 67 -16.10 -1.32 3.39
C LEU A 67 -15.39 -1.51 4.71
N THR A 68 -16.02 -2.18 5.67
CA THR A 68 -15.34 -2.73 6.86
C THR A 68 -15.33 -4.24 6.73
N TYR A 69 -14.16 -4.87 6.83
CA TYR A 69 -14.01 -6.28 6.50
C TYR A 69 -13.08 -7.02 7.46
N THR A 70 -13.29 -8.34 7.54
CA THR A 70 -12.45 -9.28 8.26
C THR A 70 -12.24 -10.53 7.43
N SER A 71 -11.08 -11.17 7.59
CA SER A 71 -10.77 -12.41 6.91
C SER A 71 -11.25 -13.65 7.68
N SER A 72 -11.58 -14.70 6.94
CA SER A 72 -11.71 -16.07 7.43
C SER A 72 -10.85 -17.02 6.59
N ASN A 73 -10.63 -18.24 7.10
CA ASN A 73 -9.88 -19.30 6.40
C ASN A 73 -8.48 -18.86 5.91
N PRO A 74 -7.67 -18.19 6.74
CA PRO A 74 -6.34 -17.73 6.34
C PRO A 74 -5.43 -18.92 6.02
N LYS A 75 -4.64 -18.78 4.97
CA LYS A 75 -3.63 -19.73 4.52
C LYS A 75 -2.36 -18.99 4.14
N GLY A 76 -1.26 -19.74 4.11
CA GLY A 76 0.05 -19.20 3.75
C GLY A 76 0.74 -18.45 4.89
N TYR A 77 1.86 -17.84 4.56
CA TYR A 77 2.71 -17.14 5.52
C TYR A 77 3.44 -15.97 4.85
N TYR A 78 3.95 -15.07 5.69
CA TYR A 78 4.91 -14.05 5.29
C TYR A 78 6.32 -14.47 5.73
N ASP A 79 7.26 -14.41 4.80
CA ASP A 79 8.69 -14.57 5.08
C ASP A 79 9.33 -13.18 5.16
N ILE A 80 9.82 -12.82 6.34
CA ILE A 80 10.40 -11.51 6.61
C ILE A 80 11.90 -11.69 6.83
N THR A 81 12.69 -11.07 5.95
CA THR A 81 14.16 -11.01 6.06
C THR A 81 14.59 -9.60 6.47
N SER A 82 15.90 -9.33 6.51
CA SER A 82 16.42 -7.99 6.80
C SER A 82 16.07 -6.94 5.73
N SER A 83 15.71 -7.37 4.52
CA SER A 83 15.49 -6.48 3.37
C SER A 83 14.25 -6.80 2.55
N GLN A 84 13.50 -7.85 2.89
CA GLN A 84 12.31 -8.26 2.12
C GLN A 84 11.18 -8.77 3.03
N LEU A 85 9.95 -8.42 2.67
CA LEU A 85 8.71 -9.03 3.14
C LEU A 85 8.07 -9.75 1.96
N LYS A 86 7.92 -11.07 2.03
CA LYS A 86 7.40 -11.89 0.95
C LYS A 86 6.17 -12.67 1.40
N ALA A 87 5.06 -12.52 0.69
CA ALA A 87 3.92 -13.41 0.83
C ALA A 87 4.22 -14.76 0.17
N VAL A 88 3.86 -15.87 0.82
CA VAL A 88 3.98 -17.22 0.26
C VAL A 88 2.63 -17.91 0.39
N ASN A 89 1.95 -18.10 -0.74
CA ASN A 89 0.61 -18.69 -0.83
C ASN A 89 -0.40 -18.05 0.13
N VAL A 90 -0.33 -16.74 0.32
CA VAL A 90 -1.23 -16.03 1.22
C VAL A 90 -2.62 -15.93 0.59
N SER A 91 -3.60 -16.61 1.17
CA SER A 91 -5.01 -16.56 0.75
C SER A 91 -5.93 -16.54 1.96
N TYR A 92 -7.14 -16.06 1.75
CA TYR A 92 -8.18 -15.95 2.77
C TYR A 92 -9.52 -15.64 2.09
N ASP A 93 -10.63 -15.85 2.80
CA ASP A 93 -11.91 -15.28 2.41
C ASP A 93 -12.08 -13.95 3.14
N TYR A 94 -12.69 -12.95 2.52
CA TYR A 94 -13.09 -11.73 3.24
C TYR A 94 -14.61 -11.62 3.26
N SER A 95 -15.14 -11.12 4.37
CA SER A 95 -16.54 -10.76 4.53
C SER A 95 -16.64 -9.46 5.32
N GLY A 96 -17.78 -8.79 5.25
CA GLY A 96 -17.92 -7.50 5.91
C GLY A 96 -19.24 -6.79 5.62
N THR A 97 -19.21 -5.48 5.78
CA THR A 97 -20.34 -4.59 5.49
C THR A 97 -19.83 -3.41 4.69
N ILE A 98 -20.50 -3.12 3.58
CA ILE A 98 -20.29 -1.90 2.81
C ILE A 98 -21.39 -0.90 3.16
N ASN A 99 -20.99 0.26 3.67
CA ASN A 99 -21.85 1.41 3.88
C ASN A 99 -21.70 2.33 2.66
N LEU A 100 -22.81 2.67 2.01
CA LEU A 100 -22.85 3.56 0.86
C LEU A 100 -23.63 4.82 1.24
N LYS A 101 -23.05 5.99 1.00
CA LYS A 101 -23.67 7.29 1.22
C LYS A 101 -23.65 8.11 -0.06
N THR A 102 -24.77 8.75 -0.37
CA THR A 102 -24.87 9.68 -1.49
C THR A 102 -25.20 11.05 -0.96
N TYR A 103 -24.46 12.04 -1.43
CA TYR A 103 -24.61 13.45 -1.09
C TYR A 103 -24.86 14.26 -2.35
N GLU A 104 -25.68 15.29 -2.22
CA GLU A 104 -25.91 16.32 -3.22
C GLU A 104 -25.75 17.67 -2.54
N ASN A 105 -24.86 18.51 -3.06
CA ASN A 105 -24.52 19.81 -2.48
C ASN A 105 -24.18 19.71 -0.98
N ASP A 106 -23.38 18.69 -0.65
CA ASP A 106 -22.95 18.30 0.71
C ASP A 106 -24.09 17.91 1.67
N VAL A 107 -25.32 17.76 1.20
CA VAL A 107 -26.47 17.24 1.95
C VAL A 107 -26.61 15.73 1.71
N LEU A 108 -26.69 14.94 2.79
CA LEU A 108 -26.92 13.50 2.70
C LEU A 108 -28.30 13.22 2.12
N GLN A 109 -28.35 12.53 0.98
CA GLN A 109 -29.59 12.14 0.31
C GLN A 109 -30.00 10.72 0.67
N SER A 110 -29.04 9.81 0.81
CA SER A 110 -29.30 8.41 1.13
C SER A 110 -28.11 7.72 1.80
N GLU A 111 -28.42 6.71 2.60
CA GLU A 111 -27.46 5.83 3.26
C GLU A 111 -27.99 4.39 3.24
N PHE A 112 -27.14 3.44 2.86
CA PHE A 112 -27.49 2.01 2.83
C PHE A 112 -26.31 1.17 3.31
N ASP A 113 -26.61 0.14 4.08
CA ASP A 113 -25.66 -0.89 4.47
C ASP A 113 -25.97 -2.18 3.72
N ASN A 114 -24.96 -2.75 3.07
CA ASN A 114 -25.07 -4.05 2.43
C ASN A 114 -24.04 -5.02 3.01
N PRO A 115 -24.45 -6.25 3.40
CA PRO A 115 -23.49 -7.27 3.78
C PRO A 115 -22.69 -7.71 2.56
N VAL A 116 -21.38 -7.87 2.74
CA VAL A 116 -20.50 -8.48 1.74
C VAL A 116 -20.30 -9.94 2.14
N PRO A 117 -20.81 -10.91 1.35
CA PRO A 117 -20.65 -12.32 1.65
C PRO A 117 -19.18 -12.73 1.59
N ALA A 118 -18.85 -13.84 2.25
CA ALA A 118 -17.52 -14.43 2.20
C ALA A 118 -17.08 -14.63 0.74
N THR A 119 -16.07 -13.86 0.33
CA THR A 119 -15.54 -13.86 -1.03
C THR A 119 -14.08 -14.30 -0.98
N PRO A 120 -13.69 -15.33 -1.74
CA PRO A 120 -12.33 -15.85 -1.70
C PRO A 120 -11.34 -14.90 -2.37
N ILE A 121 -10.21 -14.65 -1.69
CA ILE A 121 -9.01 -14.03 -2.26
C ILE A 121 -8.01 -15.13 -2.58
N GLY A 122 -7.61 -15.18 -3.86
CA GLY A 122 -6.63 -16.15 -4.35
C GLY A 122 -5.25 -16.02 -3.69
N PRO A 123 -4.39 -17.04 -3.84
CA PRO A 123 -3.05 -17.03 -3.25
C PRO A 123 -2.18 -15.91 -3.85
N SER A 124 -1.62 -15.08 -2.99
CA SER A 124 -0.60 -14.08 -3.32
C SER A 124 0.80 -14.60 -3.01
N ASN A 125 1.75 -14.28 -3.89
CA ASN A 125 3.18 -14.58 -3.75
C ASN A 125 4.06 -13.31 -3.93
N GLU A 126 3.45 -12.15 -3.73
CA GLU A 126 4.07 -10.84 -3.91
C GLU A 126 5.19 -10.58 -2.89
N ALA A 127 6.17 -9.78 -3.27
CA ALA A 127 7.30 -9.43 -2.41
C ALA A 127 7.58 -7.92 -2.41
N ALA A 128 7.72 -7.35 -1.22
CA ALA A 128 8.16 -5.98 -1.02
C ALA A 128 9.59 -5.95 -0.46
N SER A 129 10.44 -5.12 -1.05
CA SER A 129 11.69 -4.68 -0.44
C SER A 129 11.37 -3.79 0.75
N ILE A 130 12.00 -4.04 1.89
CA ILE A 130 11.76 -3.29 3.13
C ILE A 130 13.02 -2.64 3.68
N LYS A 131 12.81 -1.57 4.44
CA LYS A 131 13.82 -0.96 5.32
C LYS A 131 13.21 -0.77 6.71
N ILE A 132 13.86 -1.31 7.74
CA ILE A 132 13.48 -1.02 9.13
C ILE A 132 13.85 0.43 9.45
N VAL A 133 12.86 1.20 9.89
CA VAL A 133 13.01 2.64 10.17
C VAL A 133 13.21 2.90 11.65
N SER A 134 12.48 2.17 12.50
CA SER A 134 12.55 2.24 13.97
C SER A 134 12.28 0.86 14.57
N ALA A 135 12.23 0.75 15.89
CA ALA A 135 11.92 -0.49 16.59
C ALA A 135 10.51 -1.04 16.30
N ASP A 136 9.59 -0.20 15.82
CA ASP A 136 8.18 -0.49 15.59
C ASP A 136 7.69 -0.11 14.19
N SER A 137 8.58 0.25 13.26
CA SER A 137 8.19 0.74 11.92
C SER A 137 9.12 0.24 10.82
N MET A 138 8.53 -0.14 9.68
CA MET A 138 9.24 -0.49 8.45
C MET A 138 8.67 0.29 7.25
N ALA A 139 9.53 0.64 6.30
CA ALA A 139 9.17 1.25 5.04
C ALA A 139 9.21 0.21 3.91
N PHE A 140 8.27 0.29 2.97
CA PHE A 140 8.27 -0.45 1.72
C PHE A 140 8.98 0.39 0.65
N LEU A 141 10.00 -0.18 0.01
CA LEU A 141 10.82 0.49 -1.00
C LEU A 141 10.29 0.32 -2.44
N ASN A 142 9.32 -0.58 -2.62
CA ASN A 142 8.57 -0.84 -3.84
C ASN A 142 7.08 -1.05 -3.49
N VAL A 143 6.26 -1.35 -4.51
CA VAL A 143 4.82 -1.56 -4.32
C VAL A 143 4.57 -2.67 -3.30
N SER A 144 3.76 -2.34 -2.29
CA SER A 144 3.36 -3.28 -1.25
C SER A 144 2.37 -4.33 -1.78
N PRO A 145 2.40 -5.57 -1.26
CA PRO A 145 1.46 -6.63 -1.61
C PRO A 145 0.00 -6.37 -1.18
N VAL A 146 -0.26 -5.27 -0.47
CA VAL A 146 -1.57 -4.95 0.15
C VAL A 146 -2.16 -3.66 -0.44
N ALA A 147 -2.05 -3.50 -1.76
CA ALA A 147 -2.62 -2.32 -2.42
C ALA A 147 -4.13 -2.43 -2.63
N VAL A 148 -4.80 -1.28 -2.74
CA VAL A 148 -6.23 -1.15 -3.00
C VAL A 148 -6.44 -0.32 -4.26
N GLN A 149 -7.40 -0.72 -5.08
CA GLN A 149 -7.82 0.00 -6.27
C GLN A 149 -9.24 0.55 -6.09
N GLY A 150 -9.47 1.78 -6.50
CA GLY A 150 -10.77 2.44 -6.51
C GLY A 150 -11.55 2.18 -7.78
N ALA A 151 -12.79 2.67 -7.81
CA ALA A 151 -13.72 2.45 -8.89
C ALA A 151 -13.26 3.13 -10.20
N SER A 152 -12.57 4.28 -10.11
CA SER A 152 -12.04 4.98 -11.30
C SER A 152 -10.60 4.60 -11.64
N GLY A 153 -10.07 3.54 -11.03
CA GLY A 153 -8.71 3.05 -11.24
C GLY A 153 -7.65 3.73 -10.37
N THR A 154 -8.04 4.62 -9.44
CA THR A 154 -7.12 5.17 -8.42
C THR A 154 -6.48 4.03 -7.64
N PHE A 155 -5.16 4.05 -7.53
CA PHE A 155 -4.41 3.01 -6.84
C PHE A 155 -3.77 3.59 -5.58
N ALA A 156 -4.05 2.98 -4.44
CA ALA A 156 -3.46 3.33 -3.16
C ALA A 156 -2.66 2.13 -2.64
N ALA A 157 -1.40 2.36 -2.31
CA ALA A 157 -0.55 1.34 -1.68
C ALA A 157 0.17 1.94 -0.46
N PRO A 158 0.39 1.16 0.60
CA PRO A 158 1.16 1.64 1.74
C PRO A 158 2.64 1.78 1.36
N THR A 159 3.27 2.83 1.88
CA THR A 159 4.71 3.09 1.79
C THR A 159 5.49 2.53 2.99
N GLY A 160 4.78 1.93 3.95
CA GLY A 160 5.33 1.29 5.13
C GLY A 160 4.25 0.77 6.05
N CYS A 161 4.65 0.19 7.17
CA CYS A 161 3.75 -0.21 8.23
C CYS A 161 4.38 0.01 9.61
N LYS A 162 3.51 0.17 10.61
CA LYS A 162 3.88 -0.05 12.00
C LYS A 162 3.75 -1.53 12.31
N TYR A 163 4.56 -2.02 13.24
CA TYR A 163 4.47 -3.39 13.70
C TYR A 163 4.63 -3.51 15.22
N LYS A 164 3.98 -4.53 15.78
CA LYS A 164 4.06 -4.89 17.20
C LYS A 164 4.26 -6.39 17.34
N ILE A 165 5.24 -6.78 18.15
CA ILE A 165 5.53 -8.19 18.46
C ILE A 165 5.15 -8.44 19.93
N GLU A 166 4.31 -9.45 20.16
CA GLU A 166 3.86 -9.89 21.49
C GLU A 166 4.00 -11.40 21.59
N GLY A 167 5.10 -11.87 22.18
CA GLY A 167 5.46 -13.29 22.17
C GLY A 167 5.64 -13.80 20.74
N ASN A 168 4.80 -14.75 20.33
CA ASN A 168 4.82 -15.32 18.98
C ASN A 168 3.82 -14.65 18.02
N LYS A 169 3.19 -13.54 18.41
CA LYS A 169 2.23 -12.79 17.58
C LYS A 169 2.90 -11.54 17.01
N LEU A 170 2.77 -11.33 15.71
CA LEU A 170 3.17 -10.11 15.01
C LEU A 170 1.93 -9.43 14.43
N THR A 171 1.72 -8.16 14.76
CA THR A 171 0.65 -7.35 14.18
C THR A 171 1.28 -6.27 13.30
N LEU A 172 0.84 -6.18 12.04
CA LEU A 172 1.21 -5.13 11.09
C LEU A 172 0.01 -4.20 10.90
N THR A 173 0.23 -2.90 11.05
CA THR A 173 -0.80 -1.87 10.85
C THR A 173 -0.35 -0.90 9.76
N MET A 174 -1.19 -0.74 8.75
CA MET A 174 -0.97 0.12 7.59
C MET A 174 -2.09 1.12 7.45
N LYS A 175 -1.74 2.38 7.16
CA LYS A 175 -2.69 3.43 6.78
C LYS A 175 -2.17 4.13 5.55
N TYR A 176 -2.99 4.22 4.52
CA TYR A 176 -2.60 4.79 3.25
C TYR A 176 -3.81 5.32 2.50
N GLY A 177 -3.55 6.18 1.53
CA GLY A 177 -4.59 6.73 0.69
C GLY A 177 -4.02 7.35 -0.57
N ALA A 178 -4.90 7.61 -1.52
CA ALA A 178 -4.57 8.25 -2.78
C ALA A 178 -5.69 9.21 -3.17
N THR A 179 -5.36 10.20 -3.99
CA THR A 179 -6.34 11.10 -4.59
C THR A 179 -5.99 11.21 -6.07
N THR A 180 -6.98 10.99 -6.92
CA THR A 180 -6.85 11.17 -8.37
C THR A 180 -7.94 12.13 -8.82
N THR A 181 -7.58 13.01 -9.75
CA THR A 181 -8.54 13.84 -10.46
C THR A 181 -8.50 13.45 -11.94
N THR A 182 -9.64 13.03 -12.48
CA THR A 182 -9.81 12.74 -13.91
C THR A 182 -10.83 13.70 -14.49
N ASN A 183 -10.76 13.95 -15.80
CA ASN A 183 -11.79 14.73 -16.48
C ASN A 183 -12.73 13.78 -17.21
N THR A 184 -14.00 13.80 -16.85
CA THR A 184 -15.05 12.98 -17.47
C THR A 184 -16.13 13.91 -18.00
N GLY A 185 -16.32 13.96 -19.32
CA GLY A 185 -17.34 14.82 -19.94
C GLY A 185 -17.11 16.32 -19.76
N GLY A 186 -15.86 16.76 -19.55
CA GLY A 186 -15.53 18.18 -19.34
C GLY A 186 -15.61 18.65 -17.88
N SER A 187 -16.10 17.81 -16.98
CA SER A 187 -16.11 18.07 -15.53
C SER A 187 -14.99 17.30 -14.81
N PRO A 188 -14.37 17.89 -13.77
CA PRO A 188 -13.43 17.18 -12.92
C PRO A 188 -14.17 16.18 -12.03
N LEU A 189 -13.71 14.93 -12.06
CA LEU A 189 -14.07 13.85 -11.16
C LEU A 189 -12.94 13.67 -10.16
N VAL A 190 -13.21 13.82 -8.88
CA VAL A 190 -12.22 13.64 -7.80
C VAL A 190 -12.51 12.33 -7.08
N GLU A 191 -11.60 11.37 -7.17
CA GLU A 191 -11.65 10.12 -6.38
C GLU A 191 -10.61 10.17 -5.26
N LYS A 192 -11.05 9.86 -4.04
CA LYS A 192 -10.21 9.70 -2.85
C LYS A 192 -10.38 8.29 -2.32
N ILE A 193 -9.27 7.64 -1.99
CA ILE A 193 -9.27 6.33 -1.32
C ILE A 193 -8.45 6.44 -0.05
N TYR A 194 -8.96 5.86 1.02
CA TYR A 194 -8.24 5.65 2.27
C TYR A 194 -8.43 4.22 2.73
N ALA A 195 -7.36 3.60 3.24
CA ALA A 195 -7.40 2.26 3.79
C ALA A 195 -6.68 2.21 5.13
N ASP A 196 -7.28 1.49 6.08
CA ASP A 196 -6.68 1.07 7.35
C ASP A 196 -6.69 -0.46 7.35
N VAL A 197 -5.51 -1.06 7.40
CA VAL A 197 -5.34 -2.51 7.29
C VAL A 197 -4.52 -3.03 8.46
N ASN A 198 -5.04 -4.07 9.09
CA ASN A 198 -4.40 -4.77 10.20
C ASN A 198 -4.21 -6.24 9.81
N ILE A 199 -2.95 -6.68 9.79
CA ILE A 199 -2.58 -8.07 9.53
C ILE A 199 -2.02 -8.65 10.83
N VAL A 200 -2.55 -9.79 11.25
CA VAL A 200 -2.10 -10.54 12.40
C VAL A 200 -1.45 -11.82 11.91
N LEU A 201 -0.23 -12.05 12.38
CA LEU A 201 0.59 -13.18 12.03
C LEU A 201 1.07 -13.92 13.28
N GLN A 202 1.37 -15.21 13.13
CA GLN A 202 1.87 -16.09 14.18
C GLN A 202 3.20 -16.69 13.75
N LYS A 203 4.20 -16.63 14.62
CA LYS A 203 5.52 -17.21 14.37
C LYS A 203 5.40 -18.73 14.13
N GLN A 204 6.07 -19.21 13.08
CA GLN A 204 6.22 -20.64 12.80
C GLN A 204 7.13 -21.33 13.82
#